data_AF-A0A2N6A6Q6-F1
#
_entry.id   AF-A0A2N6A6Q6-F1
#
_cell.length_a   1.000
_cell.length_b   1.000
_cell.length_c   1.000
_cell.angle_alpha   90.00
_cell.angle_beta   90.00
_cell.angle_gamma   90.00
#
_symmetry.space_group_name_H-M   'P 1'
#
loop_
_entity.id
_entity.type
_entity.pdbx_description
1 polymer ?
#
loop_
_entity_poly.entity_id
_entity_poly.type
_entity_poly.pdbx_seq_one_letter_code
_entity_poly.pdbx_strand_id
1 'polypeptide(L)'
;MSIESAEEQLRRSRESAAERSAEIREAKENEIDPEAKAAATMERADYLVKEVKSGKQQIQNIVVHMQQVLQTIAALRKQLQIQTDDETSSVEQDEKQVQKLKEKITEHKDEIVKMKDELIRAQVEQIKQGEGSTLSDQQLQEQAEGLVNQIMSEVES
;
A
#
# COMPACT_ATOMS: atom_id res chain seq x y z
N MET A 1 73.94 34.90 -9.98
CA MET A 1 72.47 35.08 -10.12
C MET A 1 71.97 34.02 -11.11
N SER A 2 70.79 33.45 -10.86
CA SER A 2 69.89 32.82 -11.86
C SER A 2 69.78 31.29 -11.98
N ILE A 3 70.21 30.48 -11.00
CA ILE A 3 69.90 29.02 -11.01
C ILE A 3 68.68 28.70 -10.12
N GLU A 4 68.52 29.37 -8.97
CA GLU A 4 67.37 29.18 -8.07
C GLU A 4 66.01 29.50 -8.74
N SER A 5 65.97 30.42 -9.71
CA SER A 5 64.71 30.79 -10.38
C SER A 5 64.19 29.72 -11.35
N ALA A 6 65.07 28.87 -11.90
CA ALA A 6 64.69 27.86 -12.88
C ALA A 6 64.06 26.63 -12.21
N GLU A 7 64.60 26.19 -11.07
CA GLU A 7 64.03 25.09 -10.28
C GLU A 7 62.68 25.47 -9.66
N GLU A 8 62.53 26.73 -9.23
CA GLU A 8 61.27 27.22 -8.68
C GLU A 8 60.19 27.36 -9.76
N GLN A 9 60.54 27.78 -10.98
CA GLN A 9 59.62 27.77 -12.14
C GLN A 9 59.20 26.36 -12.55
N LEU A 10 60.12 25.39 -12.52
CA LEU A 10 59.82 23.99 -12.82
C LEU A 10 58.89 23.37 -11.78
N ARG A 11 59.11 23.63 -10.48
CA ARG A 11 58.19 23.21 -9.40
C ARG A 11 56.80 23.81 -9.57
N ARG A 12 56.70 25.13 -9.79
CA ARG A 12 55.41 25.78 -10.01
C ARG A 12 54.67 25.21 -11.22
N SER A 13 55.36 24.96 -12.35
CA SER A 13 54.70 24.39 -13.54
C SER A 13 54.17 22.96 -13.32
N ARG A 14 54.85 22.16 -12.49
CA ARG A 14 54.42 20.80 -12.13
C ARG A 14 53.21 20.80 -11.20
N GLU A 15 53.19 21.71 -10.21
CA GLU A 15 52.01 21.91 -9.35
C GLU A 15 50.81 22.38 -10.17
N SER A 16 50.99 23.35 -11.09
CA SER A 16 49.90 23.82 -11.95
C SER A 16 49.35 22.74 -12.89
N ALA A 17 50.20 21.82 -13.36
CA ALA A 17 49.79 20.72 -14.22
C ALA A 17 49.04 19.61 -13.44
N ALA A 18 49.44 19.37 -12.19
CA ALA A 18 48.77 18.44 -11.29
C ALA A 18 47.40 18.96 -10.87
N GLU A 19 47.28 20.25 -10.54
CA GLU A 19 46.00 20.90 -10.21
C GLU A 19 45.02 20.88 -11.39
N ARG A 20 45.47 21.23 -12.60
CA ARG A 20 44.62 21.15 -13.81
C ARG A 20 44.17 19.72 -14.13
N SER A 21 45.03 18.72 -13.87
CA SER A 21 44.66 17.32 -14.09
C SER A 21 43.67 16.81 -13.06
N ALA A 22 43.70 17.33 -11.83
CA ALA A 22 42.70 17.06 -10.80
C ALA A 22 41.36 17.71 -11.16
N GLU A 23 41.36 18.98 -11.58
CA GLU A 23 40.15 19.72 -11.98
C GLU A 23 39.42 19.07 -13.17
N ILE A 24 40.17 18.57 -14.17
CA ILE A 24 39.60 17.85 -15.33
C ILE A 24 39.02 16.48 -14.93
N ARG A 25 39.58 15.82 -13.92
CA ARG A 25 39.03 14.56 -13.40
C ARG A 25 37.76 14.80 -12.58
N GLU A 26 37.76 15.83 -11.74
CA GLU A 26 36.61 16.20 -10.92
C GLU A 26 35.42 16.67 -11.79
N ALA A 27 35.68 17.40 -12.88
CA ALA A 27 34.65 17.79 -13.85
C ALA A 27 34.01 16.59 -14.57
N LYS A 28 34.78 15.53 -14.83
CA LYS A 28 34.28 14.28 -15.45
C LYS A 28 33.53 13.37 -14.48
N GLU A 29 33.83 13.42 -13.18
CA GLU A 29 33.08 12.68 -12.16
C GLU A 29 31.75 13.37 -11.80
N ASN A 30 31.66 14.69 -11.94
CA ASN A 30 30.42 15.45 -11.68
C ASN A 30 29.44 15.50 -12.86
N GLU A 31 29.84 15.09 -14.07
CA GLU A 31 28.93 14.84 -15.18
C GLU A 31 28.18 13.53 -14.92
N ILE A 32 27.20 13.56 -14.02
CA ILE A 32 26.22 12.47 -13.89
C ILE A 32 25.51 12.37 -15.23
N ASP A 33 25.80 11.28 -15.94
CA ASP A 33 25.26 11.00 -17.26
C ASP A 33 23.72 11.18 -17.25
N PRO A 34 23.16 12.08 -18.07
CA PRO A 34 21.72 12.29 -18.14
C PRO A 34 20.96 11.00 -18.46
N GLU A 35 21.60 10.04 -19.14
CA GLU A 35 21.03 8.73 -19.44
C GLU A 35 20.89 7.86 -18.18
N ALA A 36 21.84 7.93 -17.25
CA ALA A 36 21.75 7.25 -15.96
C ALA A 36 20.68 7.85 -15.03
N LYS A 37 20.49 9.18 -15.06
CA LYS A 37 19.39 9.86 -14.36
C LYS A 37 18.03 9.50 -14.94
N ALA A 38 17.92 9.43 -16.26
CA ALA A 38 16.70 9.01 -16.95
C ALA A 38 16.34 7.56 -16.61
N ALA A 39 17.31 6.64 -16.69
CA ALA A 39 17.13 5.24 -16.32
C ALA A 39 16.69 5.06 -14.86
N ALA A 40 17.33 5.74 -13.90
CA ALA A 40 16.95 5.69 -12.49
C ALA A 40 15.53 6.26 -12.24
N THR A 41 15.12 7.27 -13.00
CA THR A 41 13.77 7.84 -12.92
C THR A 41 12.73 6.88 -13.50
N MET A 42 13.04 6.23 -14.63
CA MET A 42 12.16 5.23 -15.24
C MET A 42 12.03 3.98 -14.36
N GLU A 43 13.12 3.50 -13.77
CA GLU A 43 13.10 2.37 -12.83
C GLU A 43 12.26 2.70 -11.59
N ARG A 44 12.40 3.92 -11.06
CA ARG A 44 11.57 4.40 -9.95
C ARG A 44 10.10 4.51 -10.33
N ALA A 45 9.78 4.97 -11.54
CA ALA A 45 8.42 5.04 -12.04
C ALA A 45 7.80 3.63 -12.19
N ASP A 46 8.54 2.68 -12.77
CA ASP A 46 8.11 1.29 -12.92
C ASP A 46 7.88 0.61 -11.57
N TYR A 47 8.74 0.88 -10.58
CA TYR A 47 8.56 0.39 -9.22
C TYR A 47 7.27 0.94 -8.58
N LEU A 48 7.04 2.25 -8.67
CA LEU A 48 5.82 2.89 -8.14
C LEU A 48 4.56 2.35 -8.82
N VAL A 49 4.57 2.12 -10.13
CA VAL A 49 3.43 1.55 -10.88
C VAL A 49 3.13 0.12 -10.40
N LYS A 50 4.16 -0.69 -10.16
CA LYS A 50 3.99 -2.06 -9.64
C LYS A 50 3.43 -2.07 -8.22
N GLU A 51 3.92 -1.21 -7.34
CA GLU A 51 3.42 -1.07 -5.96
C GLU A 51 1.94 -0.64 -5.95
N VAL A 52 1.58 0.39 -6.72
CA VAL A 52 0.18 0.86 -6.83
C VAL A 52 -0.73 -0.24 -7.38
N LYS A 53 -0.26 -1.03 -8.36
CA LYS A 53 -1.02 -2.15 -8.91
C LYS A 53 -1.22 -3.26 -7.87
N SER A 54 -0.19 -3.55 -7.06
CA SER A 54 -0.25 -4.52 -5.97
C SER A 54 -1.25 -4.10 -4.89
N GLY A 55 -1.18 -2.85 -4.44
CA GLY A 55 -2.10 -2.31 -3.43
C GLY A 55 -3.57 -2.32 -3.89
N LYS A 56 -3.83 -1.95 -5.16
CA LYS A 56 -5.18 -2.06 -5.76
C LYS A 56 -5.70 -3.50 -5.78
N GLN A 57 -4.85 -4.47 -6.10
CA GLN A 57 -5.24 -5.87 -6.10
C GLN A 57 -5.58 -6.36 -4.68
N GLN A 58 -4.83 -5.93 -3.67
CA GLN A 58 -5.09 -6.27 -2.28
C GLN A 58 -6.46 -5.75 -1.82
N ILE A 59 -6.78 -4.49 -2.12
CA ILE A 59 -8.09 -3.88 -1.85
C ILE A 59 -9.21 -4.68 -2.53
N GLN A 60 -9.05 -5.02 -3.81
CA GLN A 60 -10.03 -5.80 -4.55
C GLN A 60 -10.26 -7.18 -3.94
N ASN A 61 -9.20 -7.86 -3.53
CA ASN A 61 -9.29 -9.18 -2.90
C ASN A 61 -10.07 -9.10 -1.58
N ILE A 62 -9.78 -8.11 -0.73
CA ILE A 62 -10.49 -7.90 0.54
C ILE A 62 -11.98 -7.68 0.28
N VAL A 63 -12.36 -6.81 -0.67
CA VAL A 63 -13.76 -6.55 -1.01
C VAL A 63 -14.49 -7.81 -1.50
N VAL A 64 -13.86 -8.62 -2.34
CA VAL A 64 -14.44 -9.88 -2.81
C VAL A 64 -14.67 -10.85 -1.65
N HIS A 65 -13.72 -10.96 -0.73
CA HIS A 65 -13.89 -11.80 0.47
C HIS A 65 -15.01 -11.28 1.38
N MET A 66 -15.13 -9.97 1.57
CA MET A 66 -16.23 -9.38 2.33
C MET A 66 -17.60 -9.72 1.74
N GLN A 67 -17.75 -9.66 0.41
CA GLN A 67 -18.98 -10.08 -0.27
C GLN A 67 -19.32 -11.55 -0.03
N GLN A 68 -18.33 -12.44 -0.08
CA GLN A 68 -18.52 -13.87 0.19
C GLN A 68 -19.00 -14.12 1.62
N VAL A 69 -18.42 -13.42 2.60
CA VAL A 69 -18.84 -13.53 4.01
C VAL A 69 -20.27 -12.99 4.20
N LEU A 70 -20.62 -11.87 3.55
CA LEU A 70 -21.99 -11.34 3.59
C LEU A 70 -23.02 -12.29 2.98
N GLN A 71 -22.72 -12.92 1.84
CA GLN A 71 -23.57 -13.95 1.24
C GLN A 71 -23.75 -15.14 2.18
N THR A 72 -22.69 -15.55 2.87
CA THR A 72 -22.75 -16.62 3.87
C THR A 72 -23.67 -16.25 5.03
N ILE A 73 -23.56 -15.02 5.55
CA ILE A 73 -24.48 -14.52 6.59
C ILE A 73 -25.93 -14.50 6.09
N ALA A 74 -26.19 -14.05 4.86
CA ALA A 74 -27.53 -14.04 4.29
C ALA A 74 -28.12 -15.46 4.17
N ALA A 75 -27.32 -16.43 3.73
CA ALA A 75 -27.72 -17.83 3.68
C ALA A 75 -28.02 -18.40 5.07
N LEU A 76 -27.18 -18.12 6.07
CA LEU A 76 -27.39 -18.54 7.46
C LEU A 76 -28.68 -17.93 8.05
N ARG A 77 -28.96 -16.64 7.77
CA ARG A 77 -30.21 -15.99 8.19
C ARG A 77 -31.44 -16.65 7.56
N LYS A 78 -31.36 -17.00 6.28
CA LYS A 78 -32.43 -17.72 5.57
C LYS A 78 -32.67 -19.11 6.16
N GLN A 79 -31.60 -19.85 6.48
CA GLN A 79 -31.70 -21.13 7.17
C GLN A 79 -32.38 -20.98 8.54
N LEU A 80 -32.02 -19.94 9.28
CA LEU A 80 -32.60 -19.65 10.60
C LEU A 80 -34.11 -19.34 10.49
N GLN A 81 -34.53 -18.64 9.43
CA GLN A 81 -35.94 -18.38 9.16
C GLN A 81 -36.72 -19.65 8.80
N ILE A 82 -36.14 -20.53 7.97
CA ILE A 82 -36.78 -21.80 7.59
C ILE A 82 -36.94 -22.72 8.81
N GLN A 83 -35.94 -22.78 9.70
CA GLN A 83 -36.00 -23.61 10.92
C GLN A 83 -37.05 -23.13 11.93
N THR A 84 -37.41 -21.85 11.95
CA THR A 84 -38.53 -21.35 12.77
C THR A 84 -39.90 -21.71 12.21
N ASP A 85 -40.01 -22.04 10.92
CA ASP A 85 -41.28 -22.35 10.26
C ASP A 85 -41.59 -23.87 10.22
N ASP A 86 -40.64 -24.75 10.55
CA ASP A 86 -40.77 -26.20 10.45
C ASP A 86 -41.15 -26.82 11.81
N GLU A 87 -42.45 -27.00 12.08
CA GLU A 87 -43.01 -27.47 13.36
C GLU A 87 -42.77 -28.98 13.67
N THR A 88 -41.96 -29.69 12.87
CA THR A 88 -41.91 -31.17 12.91
C THR A 88 -40.70 -31.80 13.62
N SER A 89 -39.74 -31.00 14.08
CA SER A 89 -38.55 -31.43 14.85
C SER A 89 -38.71 -31.24 16.37
N SER A 90 -37.89 -31.96 17.14
CA SER A 90 -37.86 -31.81 18.61
C SER A 90 -37.35 -30.42 18.99
N VAL A 91 -38.15 -29.64 19.72
CA VAL A 91 -37.86 -28.25 20.13
C VAL A 91 -36.44 -28.05 20.68
N GLU A 92 -35.92 -28.98 21.49
CA GLU A 92 -34.56 -28.90 22.04
C GLU A 92 -33.45 -29.01 20.98
N GLN A 93 -33.70 -29.73 19.88
CA GLN A 93 -32.76 -29.84 18.76
C GLN A 93 -32.75 -28.56 17.94
N ASP A 94 -33.90 -27.93 17.74
CA ASP A 94 -34.02 -26.67 17.02
C ASP A 94 -33.40 -25.51 17.79
N GLU A 95 -33.61 -25.44 19.11
CA GLU A 95 -32.95 -24.44 19.95
C GLU A 95 -31.42 -24.52 19.85
N LYS A 96 -30.86 -25.74 19.88
CA LYS A 96 -29.41 -25.95 19.72
C LYS A 96 -28.92 -25.57 18.33
N GLN A 97 -29.68 -25.86 17.28
CA GLN A 97 -29.31 -25.50 15.91
C GLN A 97 -29.37 -23.99 15.69
N VAL A 98 -30.44 -23.34 16.15
CA VAL A 98 -30.60 -21.88 16.12
C VAL A 98 -29.46 -21.21 16.89
N GLN A 99 -29.08 -21.70 18.06
CA GLN A 99 -27.96 -21.15 18.83
C GLN A 99 -26.64 -21.26 18.04
N LYS A 100 -26.34 -22.41 17.45
CA LYS A 100 -25.14 -22.59 16.61
C LYS A 100 -25.15 -21.66 15.39
N LEU A 101 -26.30 -21.46 14.74
CA LEU A 101 -26.40 -20.55 13.60
C LEU A 101 -26.19 -19.09 14.03
N LYS A 102 -26.69 -18.69 15.21
CA LYS A 102 -26.45 -17.36 15.78
C LYS A 102 -24.98 -17.12 16.12
N GLU A 103 -24.31 -18.13 16.68
CA GLU A 103 -22.86 -18.07 16.96
C GLU A 103 -22.08 -17.85 15.66
N LYS A 104 -22.34 -18.66 14.61
CA LYS A 104 -21.70 -18.49 13.29
C LYS A 104 -21.95 -17.13 12.65
N ILE A 105 -23.16 -16.59 12.78
CA ILE A 105 -23.47 -15.24 12.29
C ILE A 105 -22.64 -14.19 13.03
N THR A 106 -22.43 -14.35 14.34
CA THR A 106 -21.60 -13.44 15.14
C THR A 106 -20.13 -13.53 14.71
N GLU A 107 -19.60 -14.75 14.55
CA GLU A 107 -18.23 -14.97 14.09
C GLU A 107 -17.96 -14.30 12.73
N HIS A 108 -18.86 -14.49 11.75
CA HIS A 108 -18.72 -13.88 10.43
C HIS A 108 -18.92 -12.35 10.46
N LYS A 109 -19.70 -11.81 11.39
CA LYS A 109 -19.78 -10.35 11.59
C LYS A 109 -18.47 -9.78 12.10
N ASP A 110 -17.84 -10.45 13.06
CA ASP A 110 -16.54 -10.02 13.58
C ASP A 110 -15.46 -10.10 12.51
N GLU A 111 -15.53 -11.09 11.62
CA GLU A 111 -14.67 -11.23 10.45
C GLU A 111 -14.84 -10.06 9.46
N ILE A 112 -16.07 -9.61 9.20
CA ILE A 112 -16.34 -8.42 8.38
C ILE A 112 -15.74 -7.17 9.00
N VAL A 113 -15.86 -6.99 10.32
CA VAL A 113 -15.26 -5.82 11.02
C VAL A 113 -13.75 -5.83 10.85
N LYS A 114 -13.09 -6.98 11.00
CA LYS A 114 -11.64 -7.10 10.79
C LYS A 114 -11.24 -6.79 9.36
N MET A 115 -11.97 -7.32 8.36
CA MET A 115 -11.70 -7.03 6.95
C MET A 115 -11.92 -5.55 6.62
N LYS A 116 -12.90 -4.89 7.25
CA LYS A 116 -13.10 -3.44 7.13
C LYS A 116 -11.86 -2.67 7.62
N ASP A 117 -11.33 -3.03 8.78
CA ASP A 117 -10.13 -2.39 9.33
C ASP A 117 -8.89 -2.61 8.43
N GLU A 118 -8.74 -3.82 7.88
CA GLU A 118 -7.70 -4.15 6.91
C GLU A 118 -7.85 -3.34 5.62
N LEU A 119 -9.08 -3.17 5.12
CA LEU A 119 -9.38 -2.37 3.95
C LEU A 119 -9.04 -0.89 4.17
N ILE A 120 -9.38 -0.34 5.35
CA ILE A 120 -9.02 1.05 5.72
C ILE A 120 -7.50 1.21 5.71
N ARG A 121 -6.75 0.28 6.32
CA ARG A 121 -5.28 0.34 6.33
C ARG A 121 -4.69 0.28 4.93
N ALA A 122 -5.17 -0.64 4.09
CA ALA A 122 -4.72 -0.75 2.70
C ALA A 122 -5.03 0.54 1.91
N GLN A 123 -6.19 1.15 2.16
CA GLN A 123 -6.58 2.40 1.53
C GLN A 123 -5.72 3.59 2.00
N VAL A 124 -5.37 3.67 3.29
CA VAL A 124 -4.43 4.67 3.82
C VAL A 124 -3.06 4.54 3.15
N GLU A 125 -2.53 3.32 3.03
CA GLU A 125 -1.25 3.07 2.36
C GLU A 125 -1.30 3.46 0.88
N GLN A 126 -2.40 3.13 0.19
CA GLN A 126 -2.59 3.54 -1.20
C GLN A 126 -2.63 5.06 -1.36
N ILE A 127 -3.33 5.79 -0.48
CA ILE A 127 -3.40 7.25 -0.53
C ILE A 127 -2.02 7.85 -0.23
N LYS A 128 -1.28 7.32 0.77
CA LYS A 128 0.08 7.74 1.11
C LYS A 128 1.08 7.60 -0.06
N GLN A 129 0.97 6.53 -0.84
CA GLN A 129 1.84 6.27 -2.00
C GLN A 129 1.53 7.14 -3.23
N GLY A 130 0.33 7.75 -3.27
CA GLY A 130 -0.09 8.64 -4.34
C GLY A 130 0.02 10.12 -3.96
N GLU A 131 -1.13 10.80 -3.91
CA GLU A 131 -1.23 12.25 -3.66
C GLU A 131 -1.18 12.60 -2.16
N GLY A 132 -1.24 11.60 -1.28
CA GLY A 132 -1.35 11.76 0.17
C GLY A 132 -0.07 12.15 0.90
N SER A 133 1.05 12.35 0.21
CA SER A 133 2.34 12.68 0.83
C SER A 133 2.33 13.99 1.64
N THR A 134 1.34 14.86 1.42
CA THR A 134 1.17 16.14 2.14
C THR A 134 0.04 16.14 3.17
N LEU A 135 -0.71 15.06 3.29
CA LEU A 135 -1.84 14.95 4.22
C LEU A 135 -1.35 14.48 5.60
N SER A 136 -2.03 14.94 6.66
CA SER A 136 -1.78 14.41 8.00
C SER A 136 -2.32 12.99 8.14
N ASP A 137 -1.75 12.20 9.07
CA ASP A 137 -2.22 10.83 9.33
C ASP A 137 -3.73 10.78 9.64
N GLN A 138 -4.26 11.79 10.33
CA GLN A 138 -5.69 11.90 10.63
C GLN A 138 -6.53 12.15 9.36
N GLN A 139 -6.07 13.00 8.45
CA GLN A 139 -6.77 13.27 7.19
C GLN A 139 -6.76 12.06 6.25
N LEU A 140 -5.66 11.29 6.26
CA LEU A 140 -5.54 10.05 5.51
C LEU A 140 -6.51 8.98 6.02
N GLN A 141 -6.60 8.85 7.35
CA GLN A 141 -7.53 7.96 8.02
C GLN A 141 -8.99 8.30 7.66
N GLU A 142 -9.38 9.57 7.78
CA GLU A 142 -10.76 10.02 7.47
C GLU A 142 -11.13 9.80 6.00
N GLN A 143 -10.22 10.07 5.06
CA GLN A 143 -10.45 9.78 3.63
C GLN A 143 -10.57 8.29 3.37
N ALA A 144 -9.70 7.47 3.94
CA ALA A 144 -9.75 6.02 3.78
C ALA A 144 -11.05 5.44 4.34
N GLU A 145 -11.47 5.87 5.53
CA GLU A 145 -12.74 5.47 6.13
C GLU A 145 -13.94 5.89 5.26
N GLY A 146 -13.94 7.11 4.71
CA GLY A 146 -14.98 7.59 3.80
C GLY A 146 -15.11 6.71 2.54
N LEU A 147 -13.98 6.41 1.89
CA LEU A 147 -13.95 5.55 0.70
C LEU A 147 -14.41 4.12 1.02
N VAL A 148 -13.95 3.56 2.14
CA VAL A 148 -14.35 2.22 2.60
C VAL A 148 -15.85 2.17 2.92
N ASN A 149 -16.39 3.19 3.60
CA ASN A 149 -17.82 3.23 3.91
C ASN A 149 -18.68 3.31 2.63
N GLN A 150 -18.20 4.00 1.58
CA GLN A 150 -18.89 4.00 0.28
C GLN A 150 -18.87 2.61 -0.37
N ILE A 151 -17.71 1.95 -0.40
CA ILE A 151 -17.57 0.58 -0.93
C ILE A 151 -18.48 -0.39 -0.17
N MET A 152 -18.52 -0.27 1.16
CA MET A 152 -19.39 -1.09 2.01
C MET A 152 -20.88 -0.84 1.73
N SER A 153 -21.28 0.42 1.54
CA SER A 153 -22.67 0.76 1.19
C SER A 153 -23.09 0.17 -0.15
N GLU A 154 -22.21 0.15 -1.14
CA GLU A 154 -22.48 -0.47 -2.46
C GLU A 154 -22.58 -2.00 -2.36
N VAL A 155 -21.88 -2.61 -1.41
CA VAL A 155 -21.89 -4.06 -1.17
C VAL A 155 -23.11 -4.52 -0.36
N GLU A 156 -23.63 -3.67 0.53
CA GLU A 156 -24.82 -3.96 1.35
C GLU A 156 -26.15 -3.68 0.63
N SER A 157 -26.12 -2.96 -0.51
CA SER A 157 -27.29 -2.62 -1.35
C SER A 157 -27.72 -3.77 -2.26
#